data_AF-A0A0F8X4X9-F1
#
_entry.id   AF-A0A0F8X4X9-F1
#
_cell.length_a   1.000
_cell.length_b   1.000
_cell.length_c   1.000
_cell.angle_alpha   90.00
_cell.angle_beta   90.00
_cell.angle_gamma   90.00
#
_symmetry.space_group_name_H-M   'P 1'
#
loop_
_entity.id
_entity.type
_entity.pdbx_description
1 polymer ?
#
loop_
_entity_poly.entity_id
_entity_poly.type
_entity_poly.pdbx_seq_one_letter_code
_entity_poly.pdbx_strand_id
1 'polypeptide(L)'
;MTDKERRLANEVVEKWKLARDKKDEDNFTTSVDKYEDYYAGESDELKERTKRGLSAIMPPWAQAGVDYVLAKEIAVIFGQKPYWTVGARQKKWEEAAKLMEQLLSWQLDTPKVFLNVVEWIQHKLIYGTAIRKPYWDRENDEVKIEQINIKNFYPSPDGYSIYTVPWVIQRALRTKEYIKAMGKPWRYSNKPTYKNTKELLDLPGGEHVEEHVEESEGSIRTVEEKLNLYEILEYWYR
;
A
#
# COMPACT_ATOMS: atom_id res chain seq x y z
N MET A 1 23.03 -7.85 16.05
CA MET A 1 21.88 -8.76 16.16
C MET A 1 22.04 -9.68 17.34
N THR A 2 21.14 -9.59 18.30
CA THR A 2 20.97 -10.59 19.37
C THR A 2 20.39 -11.88 18.80
N ASP A 3 20.63 -13.04 19.43
CA ASP A 3 20.08 -14.32 18.95
C ASP A 3 18.55 -14.32 18.85
N LYS A 4 17.88 -13.50 19.68
CA LYS A 4 16.43 -13.30 19.64
C LYS A 4 15.98 -12.59 18.35
N GLU A 5 16.73 -11.59 17.89
CA GLU A 5 16.43 -10.86 16.66
C GLU A 5 16.64 -11.72 15.42
N ARG A 6 17.68 -12.56 15.41
CA ARG A 6 17.92 -13.54 14.33
C ARG A 6 16.78 -14.55 14.22
N ARG A 7 16.31 -15.08 15.34
CA ARG A 7 15.16 -16.00 15.36
C ARG A 7 13.90 -15.36 14.80
N LEU A 8 13.63 -14.12 15.19
CA LEU A 8 12.46 -13.38 14.71
C LEU A 8 12.57 -13.04 13.22
N ALA A 9 13.75 -12.69 12.73
CA ALA A 9 13.98 -12.47 11.30
C ALA A 9 13.70 -13.74 10.49
N ASN A 10 14.20 -14.89 10.95
CA ASN A 10 13.94 -16.18 10.30
C ASN A 10 12.44 -16.52 10.30
N GLU A 11 11.74 -16.29 11.42
CA GLU A 11 10.29 -16.49 11.53
C GLU A 11 9.52 -15.63 10.53
N VAL A 12 9.90 -14.37 10.35
CA VAL A 12 9.27 -13.47 9.38
C VAL A 12 9.51 -13.96 7.94
N VAL A 13 10.70 -14.44 7.62
CA VAL A 13 11.02 -15.01 6.30
C VAL A 13 10.21 -16.28 6.04
N GLU A 14 10.07 -17.16 7.02
CA GLU A 14 9.24 -18.37 6.92
C GLU A 14 7.76 -18.02 6.68
N LYS A 15 7.23 -17.06 7.44
CA LYS A 15 5.86 -16.55 7.26
C LYS A 15 5.66 -15.92 5.89
N TRP A 16 6.62 -15.14 5.41
CA TRP A 16 6.56 -14.57 4.06
C TRP A 16 6.51 -15.65 2.99
N LYS A 17 7.38 -16.67 3.07
CA LYS A 17 7.36 -17.81 2.14
C LYS A 17 6.00 -18.50 2.16
N LEU A 18 5.46 -18.78 3.34
CA LEU A 18 4.15 -19.40 3.49
C LEU A 18 3.04 -18.59 2.79
N ALA A 19 2.99 -17.27 3.00
CA ALA A 19 1.97 -16.43 2.36
C ALA A 19 2.19 -16.27 0.85
N ARG A 20 3.45 -16.23 0.39
CA ARG A 20 3.79 -16.19 -1.03
C ARG A 20 3.38 -17.48 -1.73
N ASP A 21 3.77 -18.62 -1.18
CA ASP A 21 3.46 -19.93 -1.74
C ASP A 21 1.93 -20.14 -1.79
N LYS A 22 1.18 -19.62 -0.80
CA LYS A 22 -0.28 -19.62 -0.82
C LYS A 22 -0.87 -18.74 -1.95
N LYS A 23 -0.33 -17.53 -2.15
CA LYS A 23 -0.73 -16.66 -3.26
C LYS A 23 -0.47 -17.31 -4.61
N ASP A 24 0.65 -18.01 -4.75
CA ASP A 24 1.03 -18.70 -5.98
C ASP A 24 0.09 -19.89 -6.23
N GLU A 25 -0.24 -20.68 -5.20
CA GLU A 25 -1.24 -21.75 -5.24
C GLU A 25 -2.61 -21.22 -5.72
N ASP A 26 -3.02 -20.07 -5.18
CA ASP A 26 -4.30 -19.43 -5.52
C ASP A 26 -4.27 -18.71 -6.89
N ASN A 27 -3.15 -18.74 -7.62
CA ASN A 27 -2.91 -17.99 -8.86
C ASN A 27 -3.26 -16.49 -8.74
N PHE A 28 -3.00 -15.92 -7.56
CA PHE A 28 -3.41 -14.57 -7.24
C PHE A 28 -2.78 -13.54 -8.18
N THR A 29 -1.45 -13.57 -8.32
CA THR A 29 -0.69 -12.63 -9.16
C THR A 29 -1.16 -12.67 -10.61
N THR A 30 -1.25 -13.87 -11.19
CA THR A 30 -1.75 -14.09 -12.55
C THR A 30 -3.18 -13.55 -12.74
N SER A 31 -4.02 -13.65 -11.71
CA SER A 31 -5.38 -13.13 -11.78
C SER A 31 -5.39 -11.60 -11.75
N VAL A 32 -4.57 -10.97 -10.91
CA VAL A 32 -4.40 -9.51 -10.86
C VAL A 32 -3.83 -9.00 -12.19
N ASP A 33 -2.79 -9.62 -12.73
CA ASP A 33 -2.19 -9.25 -14.02
C ASP A 33 -3.21 -9.28 -15.16
N LYS A 34 -4.11 -10.28 -15.17
CA LYS A 34 -5.21 -10.34 -16.14
C LYS A 34 -6.18 -9.16 -16.02
N TYR A 35 -6.48 -8.71 -14.80
CA TYR A 35 -7.31 -7.53 -14.59
C TYR A 35 -6.60 -6.25 -15.02
N GLU A 36 -5.29 -6.14 -14.78
CA GLU A 36 -4.46 -5.02 -15.26
C GLU A 36 -4.43 -4.96 -16.77
N ASP A 37 -4.14 -6.07 -17.43
CA ASP A 37 -4.13 -6.16 -18.90
C ASP A 37 -5.52 -5.77 -19.45
N TYR A 38 -6.59 -6.34 -18.89
CA TYR A 38 -7.95 -6.01 -19.31
C TYR A 38 -8.29 -4.52 -19.11
N TYR A 39 -7.87 -3.93 -17.99
CA TYR A 39 -8.04 -2.50 -17.72
C TYR A 39 -7.19 -1.63 -18.65
N ALA A 40 -5.96 -2.04 -18.98
CA ALA A 40 -5.09 -1.37 -19.94
C ALA A 40 -5.61 -1.48 -21.39
N GLY A 41 -6.61 -2.32 -21.64
CA GLY A 41 -7.08 -2.64 -22.99
C GLY A 41 -6.09 -3.52 -23.75
N GLU A 42 -5.24 -4.24 -23.02
CA GLU A 42 -4.35 -5.25 -23.56
C GLU A 42 -5.00 -6.64 -23.45
N SER A 43 -4.77 -7.46 -24.47
CA SER A 43 -5.11 -8.87 -24.43
C SER A 43 -4.11 -9.66 -25.25
N ASP A 44 -3.95 -10.95 -24.93
CA ASP A 44 -3.11 -11.84 -25.73
C ASP A 44 -3.54 -11.86 -27.19
N GLU A 45 -4.85 -11.76 -27.45
CA GLU A 45 -5.41 -11.69 -28.79
C GLU A 45 -4.98 -10.41 -29.52
N LEU A 46 -4.99 -9.26 -28.85
CA LEU A 46 -4.50 -7.99 -29.42
C LEU A 46 -2.99 -8.06 -29.68
N LYS A 47 -2.22 -8.60 -28.74
CA LYS A 47 -0.77 -8.81 -28.87
C LYS A 47 -0.45 -9.70 -30.08
N GLU A 48 -1.22 -10.77 -30.29
CA GLU A 48 -1.11 -11.62 -31.48
C GLU A 48 -1.51 -10.92 -32.78
N ARG A 49 -2.58 -10.14 -32.79
CA ARG A 49 -3.02 -9.37 -33.97
C ARG A 49 -1.96 -8.36 -34.40
N THR A 50 -1.39 -7.63 -33.46
CA THR A 50 -0.29 -6.69 -33.70
C THR A 50 0.93 -7.41 -34.30
N LYS A 51 1.31 -8.58 -33.77
CA LYS A 51 2.40 -9.41 -34.32
C LYS A 51 2.14 -9.84 -35.76
N ARG A 52 0.88 -10.05 -36.14
CA ARG A 52 0.46 -10.36 -37.52
C ARG A 52 0.34 -9.14 -38.43
N GLY A 53 0.68 -7.94 -37.94
CA GLY A 53 0.54 -6.68 -38.69
C GLY A 53 -0.91 -6.22 -38.88
N LEU A 54 -1.84 -6.76 -38.10
CA LEU A 54 -3.26 -6.38 -38.13
C LEU A 54 -3.52 -5.23 -37.17
N SER A 55 -4.59 -4.47 -37.43
CA SER A 55 -5.09 -3.50 -36.46
C SER A 55 -5.54 -4.20 -35.17
N ALA A 56 -5.01 -3.70 -34.05
CA ALA A 56 -5.32 -4.12 -32.71
C ALA A 56 -5.85 -2.89 -31.96
N ILE A 57 -7.15 -2.63 -32.12
CA ILE A 57 -7.85 -1.54 -31.43
C ILE A 57 -8.85 -2.19 -30.50
N MET A 58 -8.68 -1.99 -29.20
CA MET A 58 -9.67 -2.33 -28.21
C MET A 58 -10.37 -1.06 -27.77
N PRO A 59 -11.72 -0.99 -27.86
CA PRO A 59 -12.45 0.11 -27.24
C PRO A 59 -12.22 0.07 -25.72
N PRO A 60 -11.91 1.21 -25.07
CA PRO A 60 -11.56 1.25 -23.65
C PRO A 60 -12.81 1.18 -22.75
N TRP A 61 -13.66 0.15 -22.93
CA TRP A 61 -14.91 0.00 -22.18
C TRP A 61 -14.66 -0.21 -20.69
N ALA A 62 -13.61 -0.95 -20.32
CA ALA A 62 -13.24 -1.19 -18.93
C ALA A 62 -12.85 0.11 -18.23
N GLN A 63 -11.95 0.89 -18.84
CA GLN A 63 -11.52 2.19 -18.33
C GLN A 63 -12.69 3.16 -18.20
N ALA A 64 -13.47 3.32 -19.27
CA ALA A 64 -14.64 4.20 -19.25
C ALA A 64 -15.67 3.78 -18.18
N GLY A 65 -15.86 2.48 -17.96
CA GLY A 65 -16.72 1.94 -16.91
C GLY A 65 -16.20 2.26 -15.51
N VAL A 66 -14.90 2.02 -15.26
CA VAL A 66 -14.25 2.36 -13.99
C VAL A 66 -14.31 3.86 -13.73
N ASP A 67 -13.99 4.71 -14.70
CA ASP A 67 -14.01 6.17 -14.56
C ASP A 67 -15.42 6.69 -14.27
N TYR A 68 -16.43 6.12 -14.92
CA TYR A 68 -17.82 6.48 -14.66
C TYR A 68 -18.25 6.14 -13.23
N VAL A 69 -17.91 4.94 -12.75
CA VAL A 69 -18.23 4.52 -11.37
C VAL A 69 -17.42 5.33 -10.36
N LEU A 70 -16.13 5.56 -10.63
CA LEU A 70 -15.24 6.38 -9.81
C LEU A 70 -15.79 7.80 -9.65
N ALA A 71 -16.15 8.47 -10.75
CA ALA A 71 -16.70 9.81 -10.72
C ALA A 71 -17.98 9.89 -9.86
N LYS A 72 -18.83 8.86 -9.92
CA LYS A 72 -20.02 8.75 -9.08
C LYS A 72 -19.70 8.50 -7.60
N GLU A 73 -18.81 7.56 -7.29
CA GLU A 73 -18.41 7.29 -5.89
C GLU A 73 -17.78 8.54 -5.27
N ILE A 74 -16.91 9.24 -5.99
CA ILE A 74 -16.31 10.50 -5.54
C ILE A 74 -17.36 11.59 -5.34
N ALA A 75 -18.29 11.76 -6.29
CA ALA A 75 -19.36 12.74 -6.14
C ALA A 75 -20.29 12.43 -4.96
N VAL A 76 -20.52 11.15 -4.64
CA VAL A 76 -21.34 10.75 -3.48
C VAL A 76 -20.58 10.95 -2.17
N ILE A 77 -19.31 10.53 -2.09
CA ILE A 77 -18.50 10.60 -0.86
C ILE A 77 -18.10 12.04 -0.54
N PHE A 78 -17.74 12.82 -1.57
CA PHE A 78 -17.16 14.15 -1.41
C PHE A 78 -18.06 15.29 -1.91
N GLY A 79 -19.27 15.00 -2.40
CA GLY A 79 -20.19 16.03 -2.91
C GLY A 79 -20.79 16.92 -1.83
N GLN A 80 -20.85 16.47 -0.57
CA GLN A 80 -21.39 17.25 0.54
C GLN A 80 -20.53 17.10 1.79
N LYS A 81 -20.29 18.22 2.49
CA LYS A 81 -19.64 18.24 3.82
C LYS A 81 -20.71 18.08 4.92
N PRO A 82 -20.39 17.45 6.08
CA PRO A 82 -19.09 16.90 6.46
C PRO A 82 -18.82 15.51 5.85
N TYR A 83 -17.56 15.24 5.51
CA TYR A 83 -17.14 13.97 4.89
C TYR A 83 -17.15 12.78 5.86
N TRP A 84 -16.89 13.05 7.14
CA TRP A 84 -16.90 12.06 8.21
C TRP A 84 -17.80 12.57 9.32
N THR A 85 -18.47 11.64 10.00
CA THR A 85 -19.15 11.93 11.26
C THR A 85 -18.60 11.00 12.32
N VAL A 86 -18.15 11.56 13.45
CA VAL A 86 -17.59 10.77 14.54
C VAL A 86 -18.59 10.75 15.69
N GLY A 87 -19.23 9.60 15.88
CA GLY A 87 -20.18 9.39 16.97
C GLY A 87 -19.49 9.07 18.30
N ALA A 88 -19.85 9.78 19.37
CA ALA A 88 -19.42 9.44 20.71
C ALA A 88 -20.24 8.26 21.26
N ARG A 89 -19.56 7.23 21.78
CA ARG A 89 -20.24 6.09 22.46
C ARG A 89 -20.82 6.46 23.83
N GLN A 90 -20.28 7.50 24.47
CA GLN A 90 -20.67 7.96 25.80
C GLN A 90 -20.72 9.48 25.80
N LYS A 91 -21.64 10.06 26.58
CA LYS A 91 -21.84 11.52 26.66
C LYS A 91 -20.56 12.29 27.01
N LYS A 92 -19.73 11.74 27.89
CA LYS A 92 -18.44 12.35 28.28
C LYS A 92 -17.40 12.43 27.15
N TRP A 93 -17.62 11.75 26.02
CA TRP A 93 -16.71 11.73 24.88
C TRP A 93 -17.21 12.57 23.69
N GLU A 94 -18.31 13.32 23.86
CA GLU A 94 -18.86 14.16 22.80
C GLU A 94 -17.87 15.22 22.31
N GLU A 95 -17.16 15.89 23.23
CA GLU A 95 -16.15 16.89 22.86
C GLU A 95 -14.96 16.27 22.13
N ALA A 96 -14.48 15.11 22.61
CA ALA A 96 -13.40 14.39 21.96
C ALA A 96 -13.78 13.88 20.57
N ALA A 97 -15.02 13.43 20.38
CA ALA A 97 -15.54 13.00 19.09
C ALA A 97 -15.63 14.18 18.11
N LYS A 98 -16.12 15.34 18.55
CA LYS A 98 -16.14 16.57 17.74
C LYS A 98 -14.73 17.00 17.34
N LEU A 99 -13.76 16.94 18.25
CA LEU A 99 -12.37 17.25 17.95
C LEU A 99 -11.80 16.29 16.91
N MET A 100 -12.07 14.99 17.03
CA MET A 100 -11.63 13.99 16.07
C MET A 100 -12.26 14.19 14.68
N GLU A 101 -13.53 14.57 14.61
CA GLU A 101 -14.20 14.91 13.36
C GLU A 101 -13.56 16.13 12.67
N GLN A 102 -13.19 17.15 13.45
CA GLN A 102 -12.46 18.32 12.94
C GLN A 102 -11.07 17.94 12.42
N LEU A 103 -10.33 17.10 13.13
CA LEU A 103 -9.00 16.63 12.71
C LEU A 103 -9.06 15.82 11.40
N LEU A 104 -10.03 14.92 11.26
CA LEU A 104 -10.22 14.13 10.04
C LEU A 104 -10.63 15.00 8.85
N SER A 105 -11.48 16.01 9.11
CA SER A 105 -11.87 16.98 8.08
C SER A 105 -10.68 17.81 7.62
N TRP A 106 -9.86 18.29 8.56
CA TRP A 106 -8.62 19.01 8.26
C TRP A 106 -7.65 18.18 7.42
N GLN A 107 -7.51 16.88 7.73
CA GLN A 107 -6.64 15.99 6.98
C GLN A 107 -7.11 15.81 5.53
N LEU A 108 -8.43 15.68 5.29
CA LEU A 108 -8.98 15.58 3.94
C LEU A 108 -8.94 16.87 3.13
N ASP A 109 -8.96 18.04 3.78
CA ASP A 109 -8.83 19.32 3.09
C ASP A 109 -7.44 19.47 2.42
N THR A 110 -6.49 18.57 2.73
CA THR A 110 -5.20 18.48 2.01
C THR A 110 -5.39 17.81 0.64
N PRO A 111 -5.08 18.48 -0.49
CA PRO A 111 -5.31 17.93 -1.84
C PRO A 111 -4.61 16.59 -2.09
N LYS A 112 -3.43 16.38 -1.50
CA LYS A 112 -2.70 15.10 -1.61
C LYS A 112 -3.48 13.95 -0.99
N VAL A 113 -4.14 14.17 0.15
CA VAL A 113 -4.93 13.13 0.81
C VAL A 113 -6.16 12.81 -0.02
N PHE A 114 -6.81 13.82 -0.59
CA PHE A 114 -7.93 13.63 -1.52
C PHE A 114 -7.52 12.81 -2.75
N LEU A 115 -6.43 13.18 -3.43
CA LEU A 115 -5.94 12.45 -4.60
C LEU A 115 -5.60 11.00 -4.27
N ASN A 116 -4.92 10.75 -3.16
CA ASN A 116 -4.68 9.39 -2.71
C ASN A 116 -6.02 8.64 -2.55
N VAL A 117 -7.08 9.28 -2.01
CA VAL A 117 -8.41 8.64 -1.83
C VAL A 117 -9.03 8.26 -3.16
N VAL A 118 -8.89 9.11 -4.16
CA VAL A 118 -9.32 8.80 -5.53
C VAL A 118 -8.57 7.57 -6.06
N GLU A 119 -7.25 7.54 -5.96
CA GLU A 119 -6.41 6.41 -6.41
C GLU A 119 -6.79 5.10 -5.72
N TRP A 120 -7.16 5.16 -4.44
CA TRP A 120 -7.56 3.99 -3.68
C TRP A 120 -8.92 3.44 -4.13
N ILE A 121 -9.88 4.32 -4.37
CA ILE A 121 -11.18 3.93 -4.91
C ILE A 121 -10.99 3.36 -6.32
N GLN A 122 -10.12 3.97 -7.13
CA GLN A 122 -9.79 3.45 -8.45
C GLN A 122 -9.20 2.04 -8.38
N HIS A 123 -8.20 1.79 -7.54
CA HIS A 123 -7.64 0.44 -7.36
C HIS A 123 -8.67 -0.56 -6.84
N LYS A 124 -9.59 -0.14 -5.97
CA LYS A 124 -10.70 -0.98 -5.52
C LYS A 124 -11.61 -1.35 -6.69
N LEU A 125 -11.86 -0.44 -7.63
CA LEU A 125 -12.69 -0.70 -8.81
C LEU A 125 -11.97 -1.59 -9.84
N ILE A 126 -10.65 -1.48 -9.97
CA ILE A 126 -9.85 -2.31 -10.89
C ILE A 126 -9.67 -3.72 -10.33
N TYR A 127 -9.20 -3.85 -9.08
CA TYR A 127 -8.81 -5.13 -8.49
C TYR A 127 -9.88 -5.77 -7.59
N GLY A 128 -10.99 -5.07 -7.35
CA GLY A 128 -12.03 -5.47 -6.39
C GLY A 128 -11.66 -5.19 -4.92
N THR A 129 -10.39 -4.94 -4.60
CA THR A 129 -9.94 -4.57 -3.27
C THR A 129 -8.73 -3.64 -3.33
N ALA A 130 -8.60 -2.77 -2.34
CA ALA A 130 -7.46 -1.88 -2.22
C ALA A 130 -7.14 -1.60 -0.76
N ILE A 131 -5.85 -1.57 -0.45
CA ILE A 131 -5.37 -1.54 0.93
C ILE A 131 -4.68 -0.22 1.20
N ARG A 132 -4.98 0.34 2.36
CA ARG A 132 -4.41 1.59 2.83
C ARG A 132 -3.79 1.43 4.18
N LYS A 133 -2.67 2.10 4.35
CA LYS A 133 -1.92 2.11 5.58
C LYS A 133 -1.76 3.54 6.07
N PRO A 134 -2.32 3.89 7.23
CA PRO A 134 -1.92 5.10 7.93
C PRO A 134 -0.50 4.90 8.46
N TYR A 135 0.36 5.88 8.23
CA TYR A 135 1.69 5.91 8.81
C TYR A 135 1.99 7.33 9.31
N TRP A 136 2.93 7.43 10.24
CA TRP A 136 3.40 8.72 10.70
C TRP A 136 4.58 9.16 9.87
N ASP A 137 4.45 10.27 9.15
CA ASP A 137 5.58 10.91 8.50
C ASP A 137 6.38 11.70 9.53
N ARG A 138 7.58 11.20 9.82
CA ARG A 138 8.46 11.77 10.84
C ARG A 138 9.18 13.03 10.37
N GLU A 139 9.26 13.28 9.08
CA GLU A 139 9.91 14.48 8.54
C GLU A 139 9.01 15.70 8.69
N ASN A 140 7.73 15.53 8.38
CA ASN A 140 6.71 16.59 8.42
C ASN A 140 5.86 16.57 9.71
N ASP A 141 6.08 15.59 10.59
CA ASP A 141 5.34 15.38 11.84
C ASP A 141 3.81 15.29 11.65
N GLU A 142 3.39 14.56 10.60
CA GLU A 142 1.98 14.46 10.19
C GLU A 142 1.55 13.01 9.91
N VAL A 143 0.26 12.74 10.04
CA VAL A 143 -0.32 11.45 9.65
C VAL A 143 -0.51 11.43 8.14
N LYS A 144 0.14 10.48 7.47
CA LYS A 144 -0.05 10.22 6.04
C LYS A 144 -0.75 8.90 5.82
N ILE A 145 -1.40 8.78 4.67
CA ILE A 145 -2.04 7.56 4.21
C ILE A 145 -1.32 7.12 2.94
N GLU A 146 -0.76 5.91 2.98
CA GLU A 146 -0.13 5.25 1.86
C GLU A 146 -1.08 4.20 1.28
N GLN A 147 -1.09 4.11 -0.05
CA GLN A 147 -1.73 3.03 -0.78
C GLN A 147 -0.75 1.90 -1.01
N ILE A 148 -1.17 0.69 -0.68
CA ILE A 148 -0.34 -0.51 -0.86
C ILE A 148 -0.74 -1.19 -2.17
N ASN A 149 0.24 -1.47 -3.02
CA ASN A 149 0.04 -2.36 -4.16
C ASN A 149 -0.34 -3.76 -3.65
N ILE A 150 -1.47 -4.27 -4.12
CA ILE A 150 -2.04 -5.55 -3.68
C ILE A 150 -1.12 -6.74 -3.94
N LYS A 151 -0.30 -6.70 -5.01
CA LYS A 151 0.69 -7.73 -5.31
C LYS A 151 1.73 -7.84 -4.19
N ASN A 152 2.09 -6.70 -3.60
CA ASN A 152 3.06 -6.58 -2.51
C ASN A 152 2.48 -6.81 -1.10
N PHE A 153 1.19 -7.15 -0.97
CA PHE A 153 0.52 -7.36 0.31
C PHE A 153 0.29 -8.84 0.63
N TYR A 154 0.87 -9.37 1.70
CA TYR A 154 0.88 -10.79 2.05
C TYR A 154 0.23 -11.01 3.43
N PRO A 155 -1.09 -11.27 3.50
CA PRO A 155 -1.76 -11.60 4.75
C PRO A 155 -1.47 -13.05 5.18
N SER A 156 -1.58 -13.34 6.47
CA SER A 156 -1.55 -14.72 6.98
C SER A 156 -2.66 -15.57 6.33
N PRO A 157 -2.34 -16.78 5.82
CA PRO A 157 -3.34 -17.67 5.21
C PRO A 157 -4.51 -18.05 6.14
N ASP A 158 -4.25 -18.11 7.44
CA ASP A 158 -5.25 -18.48 8.46
C ASP A 158 -6.31 -17.39 8.71
N GLY A 159 -6.10 -16.17 8.23
CA GLY A 159 -6.98 -15.03 8.45
C GLY A 159 -7.99 -14.83 7.33
N TYR A 160 -9.28 -14.74 7.67
CA TYR A 160 -10.34 -14.43 6.69
C TYR A 160 -10.60 -12.93 6.51
N SER A 161 -10.15 -12.10 7.46
CA SER A 161 -10.38 -10.66 7.48
C SER A 161 -9.21 -9.92 8.10
N ILE A 162 -9.00 -8.65 7.74
CA ILE A 162 -7.98 -7.79 8.36
C ILE A 162 -8.15 -7.65 9.88
N TYR A 163 -9.36 -7.90 10.40
CA TYR A 163 -9.63 -7.86 11.84
C TYR A 163 -9.26 -9.16 12.57
N THR A 164 -9.11 -10.27 11.85
CA THR A 164 -8.85 -11.61 12.41
C THR A 164 -7.52 -12.20 11.97
N VAL A 165 -6.86 -11.58 10.99
CA VAL A 165 -5.53 -11.97 10.54
C VAL A 165 -4.51 -11.77 11.69
N PRO A 166 -3.74 -12.81 12.05
CA PRO A 166 -2.77 -12.71 13.15
C PRO A 166 -1.56 -11.84 12.78
N TRP A 167 -1.17 -11.85 11.51
CA TRP A 167 -0.06 -11.08 10.98
C TRP A 167 -0.22 -10.78 9.50
N VAL A 168 0.47 -9.74 9.05
CA VAL A 168 0.51 -9.28 7.67
C VAL A 168 1.95 -8.88 7.34
N ILE A 169 2.39 -9.16 6.13
CA ILE A 169 3.66 -8.72 5.59
C ILE A 169 3.42 -7.83 4.38
N GLN A 170 4.00 -6.63 4.36
CA GLN A 170 4.06 -5.78 3.18
C GLN A 170 5.49 -5.79 2.63
N ARG A 171 5.62 -6.03 1.33
CA ARG A 171 6.86 -5.79 0.59
C ARG A 171 6.88 -4.33 0.16
N ALA A 172 7.92 -3.58 0.54
CA ALA A 172 7.98 -2.15 0.28
C ALA A 172 9.39 -1.71 -0.13
N LEU A 173 9.46 -0.81 -1.11
CA LEU A 173 10.69 -0.12 -1.48
C LEU A 173 10.80 1.19 -0.70
N ARG A 174 11.80 1.28 0.16
CA ARG A 174 12.06 2.45 1.02
C ARG A 174 13.43 3.04 0.75
N THR A 175 13.49 4.36 0.82
CA THR A 175 14.76 5.08 0.75
C THR A 175 15.55 4.91 2.04
N LYS A 176 16.88 5.05 1.91
CA LYS A 176 17.80 5.04 3.05
C LYS A 176 17.42 6.07 4.11
N GLU A 177 16.96 7.24 3.70
CA GLU A 177 16.53 8.35 4.55
C GLU A 177 15.31 7.96 5.39
N TYR A 178 14.32 7.34 4.75
CA TYR A 178 13.12 6.87 5.42
C TYR A 178 13.45 5.81 6.49
N ILE A 179 14.32 4.85 6.16
CA ILE A 179 14.74 3.80 7.10
C ILE A 179 15.48 4.42 8.30
N LYS A 180 16.38 5.38 8.05
CA LYS A 180 17.06 6.14 9.10
C LYS A 180 16.06 6.90 9.98
N ALA A 181 15.06 7.54 9.39
CA ALA A 181 14.03 8.27 10.11
C ALA A 181 13.22 7.34 11.02
N MET A 182 12.82 6.17 10.53
CA MET A 182 12.04 5.17 11.29
C MET A 182 12.85 4.43 12.36
N GLY A 183 14.18 4.41 12.22
CA GLY A 183 15.13 3.87 13.21
C GLY A 183 15.37 4.78 14.41
N LYS A 184 14.96 6.06 14.37
CA LYS A 184 15.06 6.96 15.52
C LYS A 184 13.98 6.64 16.58
N PRO A 185 14.19 6.92 17.87
CA PRO A 185 13.11 6.86 18.85
C PRO A 185 11.99 7.84 18.49
N TRP A 186 10.75 7.45 18.75
CA TRP A 186 9.60 8.33 18.58
C TRP A 186 9.58 9.42 19.67
N ARG A 187 9.14 10.66 19.38
CA ARG A 187 9.11 11.73 20.40
C ARG A 187 8.31 11.37 21.66
N TYR A 188 7.26 10.57 21.48
CA TYR A 188 6.39 10.10 22.57
C TYR A 188 6.69 8.67 23.01
N SER A 189 7.67 8.00 22.41
CA SER A 189 8.08 6.65 22.81
C SER A 189 9.58 6.48 22.65
N ASN A 190 10.29 6.06 23.71
CA ASN A 190 11.72 5.74 23.65
C ASN A 190 12.06 4.51 22.78
N LYS A 191 11.14 4.07 21.91
CA LYS A 191 11.30 2.94 21.01
C LYS A 191 11.28 3.42 19.55
N PRO A 192 12.15 2.88 18.69
CA PRO A 192 12.06 3.11 17.26
C PRO A 192 10.90 2.35 16.63
N THR A 193 10.44 2.79 15.47
CA THR A 193 9.39 2.08 14.71
C THR A 193 9.97 0.79 14.12
N TYR A 194 11.19 0.87 13.58
CA TYR A 194 11.93 -0.29 13.07
C TYR A 194 13.10 -0.62 13.99
N LYS A 195 13.25 -1.89 14.37
CA LYS A 195 14.25 -2.34 15.36
C LYS A 195 15.62 -2.67 14.72
N ASN A 196 15.63 -3.10 13.46
CA ASN A 196 16.80 -3.63 12.74
C ASN A 196 17.38 -2.65 11.71
N THR A 197 17.16 -1.34 11.87
CA THR A 197 17.53 -0.33 10.86
C THR A 197 19.03 -0.19 10.64
N LYS A 198 19.86 -0.33 11.69
CA LYS A 198 21.31 -0.23 11.58
C LYS A 198 21.88 -1.30 10.64
N GLU A 199 21.48 -2.54 10.88
CA GLU A 199 21.92 -3.71 10.10
C GLU A 199 21.46 -3.62 8.65
N LEU A 200 20.25 -3.10 8.41
CA LEU A 200 19.72 -2.88 7.07
C LEU A 200 20.49 -1.79 6.31
N LEU A 201 20.91 -0.72 7.00
CA LEU A 201 21.65 0.39 6.40
C LEU A 201 23.12 0.06 6.10
N ASP A 202 23.66 -0.97 6.73
CA ASP A 202 25.02 -1.49 6.52
C ASP A 202 25.09 -2.40 5.28
N LEU A 203 23.95 -2.84 4.73
CA LEU A 203 23.88 -3.59 3.47
C LEU A 203 24.07 -2.64 2.26
N PRO A 204 24.76 -3.10 1.20
CA PRO A 204 24.80 -2.35 -0.06
C PRO A 204 23.38 -2.15 -0.58
N GLY A 205 22.97 -0.89 -0.78
CA GLY A 205 21.68 -0.58 -1.40
C GLY A 205 21.67 -1.00 -2.88
N GLY A 206 20.51 -1.39 -3.40
CA GLY A 206 20.31 -1.66 -4.83
C GLY A 206 20.77 -3.03 -5.39
N GLU A 207 21.59 -3.83 -4.71
CA GLU A 207 22.07 -5.13 -5.27
C GLU A 207 21.05 -6.29 -5.18
N HIS A 208 19.99 -6.16 -4.39
CA HIS A 208 19.01 -7.23 -4.13
C HIS A 208 17.55 -6.81 -4.31
N VAL A 209 17.28 -5.71 -5.01
CA VAL A 209 15.90 -5.40 -5.40
C VAL A 209 15.51 -6.42 -6.47
N GLU A 210 14.66 -7.39 -6.12
CA GLU A 210 14.09 -8.27 -7.13
C GLU A 210 13.33 -7.39 -8.14
N GLU A 211 13.53 -7.64 -9.44
CA GLU A 211 12.90 -6.91 -10.57
C GLU A 211 11.36 -6.87 -10.54
N HIS A 212 10.73 -7.53 -9.55
CA HIS A 212 9.29 -7.72 -9.44
C HIS A 212 8.62 -6.89 -8.33
N VAL A 213 9.33 -6.00 -7.61
CA VAL A 213 8.65 -5.11 -6.64
C VAL A 213 8.04 -3.94 -7.41
N GLU A 214 6.75 -4.05 -7.71
CA GLU A 214 6.03 -2.94 -8.35
C GLU A 214 5.96 -1.74 -7.41
N GLU A 215 6.49 -0.60 -7.88
CA GLU A 215 6.34 0.67 -7.19
C GLU A 215 4.84 1.02 -7.10
N SER A 216 4.43 1.67 -6.01
CA SER A 216 3.13 2.33 -6.00
C SER A 216 3.14 3.41 -7.09
N GLU A 217 2.20 3.34 -8.04
CA GLU A 217 2.04 4.35 -9.08
C GLU A 217 1.99 5.75 -8.44
N GLY A 218 2.92 6.63 -8.80
CA GLY A 218 2.99 8.01 -8.28
C GLY A 218 4.36 8.49 -7.77
N SER A 219 5.36 7.62 -7.56
CA SER A 219 6.71 8.06 -7.16
C SER A 219 7.64 8.28 -8.35
N ILE A 220 7.68 9.50 -8.90
CA ILE A 220 8.77 9.90 -9.81
C ILE A 220 10.03 10.06 -8.97
N ARG A 221 10.90 9.05 -8.97
CA ARG A 221 12.19 9.06 -8.26
C ARG A 221 13.34 9.33 -9.22
N THR A 222 14.30 10.12 -8.76
CA THR A 222 15.58 10.38 -9.45
C THR A 222 16.44 9.12 -9.51
N VAL A 223 17.42 9.08 -10.43
CA VAL A 223 18.34 7.93 -10.59
C VAL A 223 19.14 7.66 -9.31
N GLU A 224 19.54 8.70 -8.58
CA GLU A 224 20.23 8.59 -7.29
C GLU A 224 19.33 8.02 -6.17
N GLU A 225 18.04 8.37 -6.18
CA GLU A 225 17.07 7.79 -5.24
C GLU A 225 16.87 6.30 -5.51
N LYS A 226 16.84 5.89 -6.79
CA LYS A 226 16.75 4.46 -7.18
C LYS A 226 17.94 3.63 -6.69
N LEU A 227 19.15 4.20 -6.71
CA LEU A 227 20.37 3.55 -6.21
C LEU A 227 20.40 3.40 -4.68
N ASN A 228 19.57 4.15 -3.95
CA ASN A 228 19.48 4.12 -2.49
C ASN A 228 18.18 3.47 -1.98
N LEU A 229 17.53 2.65 -2.82
CA LEU A 229 16.35 1.88 -2.44
C LEU A 229 16.75 0.57 -1.76
N TYR A 230 16.01 0.28 -0.70
CA TYR A 230 16.03 -1.00 0.00
C TYR A 230 14.65 -1.64 -0.12
N GLU A 231 14.63 -2.89 -0.56
CA GLU A 231 13.46 -3.74 -0.41
C GLU A 231 13.40 -4.21 1.04
N ILE A 232 12.27 -3.96 1.69
CA ILE A 232 12.04 -4.36 3.07
C ILE A 232 10.73 -5.15 3.18
N LEU A 233 10.74 -6.14 4.08
CA LEU A 233 9.55 -6.81 4.54
C LEU A 233 9.06 -6.14 5.83
N GLU A 234 7.99 -5.36 5.71
CA GLU A 234 7.32 -4.77 6.86
C GLU A 234 6.37 -5.80 7.47
N TYR A 235 6.77 -6.33 8.62
CA TYR A 235 5.98 -7.31 9.38
C TYR A 235 5.10 -6.62 10.43
N TRP A 236 3.79 -6.83 10.33
CA TRP A 236 2.80 -6.37 11.31
C TRP A 236 2.16 -7.57 11.97
N TYR A 237 2.16 -7.58 13.30
CA TYR A 237 1.58 -8.64 14.10
C TYR A 237 0.73 -8.05 15.21
N ARG A 238 -0.29 -8.80 15.63
CA ARG A 238 -1.19 -8.41 16.71
C ARG A 238 -0.69 -8.82 18.08
#